data_AF-A0A0F9DUC8-F1
#
_entry.id   AF-A0A0F9DUC8-F1
#
_cell.length_a   1.000
_cell.length_b   1.000
_cell.length_c   1.000
_cell.angle_alpha   90.00
_cell.angle_beta   90.00
_cell.angle_gamma   90.00
#
_symmetry.space_group_name_H-M   'P 1'
#
loop_
_entity.id
_entity.type
_entity.pdbx_description
1 polymer ?
#
loop_
_entity_poly.entity_id
_entity_poly.type
_entity_poly.pdbx_seq_one_letter_code
_entity_poly.pdbx_strand_id
1 'polypeptide(L)'
;MSKQMFHKGDLVHVTKDMPSYMSHFTGDSDAIVIGSYADQYGGTTINDYTLHLKGRGQTSWYEENQLTLIERNRSDLLKTWDYQRVAGILDDILVTYGLRTNNKIVNKWASELPVFNSYGQMMPRLRRAYQNNDLETITELIGNDLKLLQEIEPNLRPLLEQAGYSNLLWWT
;
A
#
# COMPACT_ATOMS: atom_id res chain seq x y z
N MET A 1 9.56 -35.40 -11.98
CA MET A 1 8.82 -34.23 -11.46
C MET A 1 9.82 -33.11 -11.31
N SER A 2 9.59 -31.93 -11.90
CA SER A 2 10.45 -30.78 -11.59
C SER A 2 10.24 -30.41 -10.13
N LYS A 3 11.30 -29.92 -9.49
CA LYS A 3 11.26 -29.48 -8.10
C LYS A 3 11.07 -27.96 -8.12
N GLN A 4 10.12 -27.46 -7.32
CA GLN A 4 9.90 -26.02 -7.16
C GLN A 4 11.19 -25.32 -6.72
N MET A 5 11.56 -24.24 -7.40
CA MET A 5 12.84 -23.56 -7.18
C MET A 5 12.79 -22.51 -6.06
N PHE A 6 11.69 -21.77 -5.98
CA PHE A 6 11.51 -20.69 -4.99
C PHE A 6 10.38 -21.03 -4.02
N HIS A 7 10.51 -20.60 -2.77
CA HIS A 7 9.56 -20.86 -1.71
C HIS A 7 9.09 -19.57 -1.05
N LYS A 8 7.94 -19.64 -0.37
CA LYS A 8 7.40 -18.52 0.39
C LYS A 8 8.47 -17.90 1.31
N GLY A 9 8.60 -16.58 1.21
CA GLY A 9 9.56 -15.80 1.99
C GLY A 9 10.90 -15.59 1.28
N ASP A 10 11.18 -16.23 0.15
CA ASP A 10 12.40 -15.97 -0.60
C ASP A 10 12.39 -14.57 -1.21
N LEU A 11 13.50 -13.86 -1.06
CA LEU A 11 13.76 -12.59 -1.73
C LEU A 11 14.35 -12.86 -3.11
N VAL A 12 13.67 -12.38 -4.14
CA VAL A 12 14.04 -12.54 -5.54
C VAL A 12 14.11 -11.19 -6.24
N HIS A 13 14.92 -11.12 -7.30
CA HIS A 13 14.92 -10.02 -8.25
C HIS A 13 14.12 -10.42 -9.50
N VAL A 14 13.17 -9.59 -9.93
CA VAL A 14 12.46 -9.75 -11.19
C VAL A 14 13.29 -9.14 -12.31
N THR A 15 13.52 -9.91 -13.38
CA THR A 15 14.28 -9.46 -14.55
C THR A 15 13.73 -8.14 -15.12
N LYS A 16 14.64 -7.34 -15.67
CA LYS A 16 14.29 -6.13 -16.40
C LYS A 16 13.62 -6.42 -17.74
N ASP A 17 14.07 -7.48 -18.42
CA ASP A 17 13.62 -7.82 -19.76
C ASP A 17 12.42 -8.76 -19.68
N MET A 18 11.24 -8.19 -19.53
CA MET A 18 9.98 -8.93 -19.51
C MET A 18 9.52 -9.28 -20.94
N PRO A 19 8.91 -10.47 -21.15
CA PRO A 19 8.28 -10.81 -22.42
C PRO A 19 7.21 -9.79 -22.81
N SER A 20 7.02 -9.57 -24.12
CA SER A 20 6.06 -8.58 -24.62
C SER A 20 4.63 -8.82 -24.15
N TYR A 21 4.21 -10.08 -23.94
CA TYR A 21 2.90 -10.42 -23.40
C TYR A 21 2.73 -10.10 -21.91
N MET A 22 3.83 -9.84 -21.19
CA MET A 22 3.85 -9.40 -19.78
C MET A 22 4.31 -7.95 -19.63
N SER A 23 4.16 -7.12 -20.67
CA SER A 23 4.60 -5.71 -20.63
C SER A 23 3.91 -4.84 -19.57
N HIS A 24 2.79 -5.31 -19.01
CA HIS A 24 2.07 -4.63 -17.93
C HIS A 24 2.54 -5.06 -16.53
N PHE A 25 3.41 -6.07 -16.44
CA PHE A 25 4.03 -6.49 -15.20
C PHE A 25 5.19 -5.57 -14.81
N THR A 26 5.57 -5.62 -13.53
CA THR A 26 6.69 -4.84 -13.01
C THR A 26 7.98 -5.65 -13.14
N GLY A 27 8.88 -5.24 -14.04
CA GLY A 27 10.25 -5.76 -14.10
C GLY A 27 11.24 -4.94 -13.27
N ASP A 28 12.50 -5.36 -13.25
CA ASP A 28 13.65 -4.66 -12.62
C ASP A 28 13.36 -4.26 -11.16
N SER A 29 12.85 -5.20 -10.37
CA SER A 29 12.42 -4.93 -9.00
C SER A 29 12.60 -6.13 -8.07
N ASP A 30 12.87 -5.83 -6.80
CA ASP A 30 12.97 -6.84 -5.76
C ASP A 30 11.59 -7.20 -5.21
N ALA A 31 11.38 -8.49 -4.97
CA ALA A 31 10.11 -9.04 -4.52
C ALA A 31 10.31 -10.17 -3.51
N ILE A 32 9.32 -10.35 -2.63
CA ILE A 32 9.24 -11.54 -1.77
C ILE A 32 8.27 -12.54 -2.39
N VAL A 33 8.68 -13.79 -2.52
CA VAL A 33 7.80 -14.87 -2.98
C VAL A 33 6.72 -15.12 -1.92
N ILE A 34 5.46 -15.06 -2.33
CA ILE A 34 4.31 -15.41 -1.48
C ILE A 34 3.99 -16.90 -1.56
N GLY A 35 4.20 -17.50 -2.73
CA GLY A 35 4.06 -18.93 -2.98
C GLY A 35 3.93 -19.21 -4.47
N SER A 36 4.07 -20.49 -4.85
CA SER A 36 3.68 -20.94 -6.18
C SER A 36 2.14 -20.98 -6.32
N TYR A 37 1.63 -21.12 -7.54
CA TYR A 37 0.21 -21.37 -7.77
C TYR A 37 -0.24 -22.63 -7.02
N ALA A 38 0.55 -23.71 -7.12
CA ALA A 38 0.30 -24.96 -6.40
C ALA A 38 0.29 -24.77 -4.87
N ASP A 39 1.18 -23.95 -4.31
CA ASP A 39 1.19 -23.66 -2.86
C ASP A 39 -0.09 -22.97 -2.40
N GLN A 40 -0.67 -22.11 -3.24
CA GLN A 40 -1.82 -21.26 -2.87
C GLN A 40 -3.17 -21.92 -3.17
N TYR A 41 -3.27 -22.68 -4.26
CA TYR A 41 -4.53 -23.19 -4.78
C TYR A 41 -4.53 -24.71 -5.04
N GLY A 42 -3.41 -25.39 -4.80
CA GLY A 42 -3.22 -26.79 -5.15
C GLY A 42 -2.93 -27.01 -6.64
N GLY A 43 -2.83 -28.27 -7.05
CA GLY A 43 -2.52 -28.66 -8.43
C GLY A 43 -1.03 -28.89 -8.68
N THR A 44 -0.62 -28.81 -9.95
CA THR A 44 0.74 -29.18 -10.39
C THR A 44 1.57 -28.01 -10.93
N THR A 45 1.01 -26.80 -10.96
CA THR A 45 1.71 -25.60 -11.45
C THR A 45 2.61 -25.02 -10.36
N ILE A 46 3.88 -25.44 -10.37
CA ILE A 46 4.87 -25.07 -9.34
C ILE A 46 5.84 -23.96 -9.79
N ASN A 47 5.77 -23.54 -11.06
CA ASN A 47 6.69 -22.60 -11.72
C ASN A 47 6.09 -21.20 -11.93
N ASP A 48 4.83 -21.00 -11.54
CA ASP A 48 4.15 -19.71 -11.57
C ASP A 48 4.00 -19.20 -10.14
N TYR A 49 4.45 -17.99 -9.87
CA TYR A 49 4.59 -17.45 -8.52
C TYR A 49 3.73 -16.20 -8.32
N THR A 50 3.20 -16.07 -7.10
CA THR A 50 2.73 -14.79 -6.56
C THR A 50 3.90 -14.12 -5.84
N LEU A 51 4.15 -12.87 -6.19
CA LEU A 51 5.21 -12.05 -5.59
C LEU A 51 4.59 -10.87 -4.84
N HIS A 52 5.24 -10.46 -3.75
CA HIS A 52 5.01 -9.18 -3.10
C HIS A 52 6.12 -8.21 -3.50
N LEU A 53 5.76 -7.29 -4.39
CA LEU A 53 6.64 -6.24 -4.90
C LEU A 53 6.75 -5.10 -3.89
N LYS A 54 7.98 -4.63 -3.63
CA LYS A 54 8.22 -3.52 -2.69
C LYS A 54 7.43 -2.27 -3.12
N GLY A 55 6.55 -1.80 -2.24
CA GLY A 55 5.72 -0.60 -2.49
C GLY A 55 4.54 -0.79 -3.46
N ARG A 56 4.34 -1.97 -4.05
CA ARG A 56 3.23 -2.24 -4.98
C ARG A 56 2.26 -3.32 -4.50
N GLY A 57 2.66 -4.12 -3.52
CA GLY A 57 1.82 -5.19 -2.99
C GLY A 57 1.95 -6.48 -3.79
N GLN A 58 0.91 -7.31 -3.77
CA GLN A 58 0.96 -8.65 -4.36
C GLN A 58 0.56 -8.66 -5.83
N THR A 59 1.26 -9.46 -6.63
CA THR A 59 0.96 -9.68 -8.05
C THR A 59 1.33 -11.12 -8.42
N SER A 60 0.41 -11.82 -9.07
CA SER A 60 0.53 -13.23 -9.47
C SER A 60 0.98 -13.38 -10.91
N TRP A 61 1.40 -14.61 -11.28
CA TRP A 61 1.77 -15.04 -12.63
C TRP A 61 3.17 -14.65 -13.09
N TYR A 62 4.12 -14.50 -12.16
CA TYR A 62 5.54 -14.44 -12.53
C TYR A 62 6.08 -15.85 -12.77
N GLU A 63 6.77 -16.03 -13.88
CA GLU A 63 7.36 -17.32 -14.28
C GLU A 63 8.74 -17.52 -13.62
N GLU A 64 9.11 -18.77 -13.35
CA GLU A 64 10.39 -19.13 -12.71
C GLU A 64 11.63 -18.51 -13.40
N ASN A 65 11.64 -18.47 -14.73
CA ASN A 65 12.77 -17.95 -15.53
C ASN A 65 12.92 -16.42 -15.45
N GLN A 66 11.95 -15.70 -14.89
CA GLN A 66 11.99 -14.25 -14.71
C GLN A 66 12.60 -13.85 -13.37
N LEU A 67 12.89 -14.82 -12.49
CA LEU A 67 13.26 -14.58 -11.11
C LEU A 67 14.71 -15.02 -10.86
N THR A 68 15.45 -14.18 -10.16
CA THR A 68 16.78 -14.52 -9.63
C THR A 68 16.74 -14.51 -8.12
N LEU A 69 17.13 -15.62 -7.47
CA LEU A 69 17.22 -15.66 -6.01
C LEU A 69 18.27 -14.66 -5.52
N ILE A 70 17.88 -13.79 -4.60
CA ILE A 70 18.82 -12.94 -3.84
C ILE A 70 19.11 -13.63 -2.49
N GLU A 71 18.07 -13.95 -1.73
CA GLU A 71 18.22 -14.49 -0.36
C GLU A 71 17.00 -15.35 0.03
N ARG A 72 17.21 -16.37 0.87
CA ARG A 72 16.13 -17.26 1.35
C ARG A 72 15.51 -16.72 2.64
N ASN A 73 14.25 -17.07 2.90
CA ASN A 73 13.58 -16.91 4.20
C ASN A 73 13.48 -15.46 4.74
N ARG A 74 13.37 -14.46 3.87
CA ARG A 74 13.19 -13.04 4.21
C ARG A 74 11.75 -12.64 4.50
N SER A 75 11.03 -13.48 5.24
CA SER A 75 9.65 -13.17 5.69
C SER A 75 9.60 -11.98 6.67
N ASP A 76 10.72 -11.61 7.27
CA ASP A 76 10.90 -10.38 8.05
C ASP A 76 10.69 -9.11 7.20
N LEU A 77 11.16 -9.14 5.95
CA LEU A 77 10.98 -8.02 5.01
C LEU A 77 9.53 -7.89 4.56
N LEU A 78 8.81 -9.01 4.40
CA LEU A 78 7.42 -8.98 3.98
C LEU A 78 6.56 -8.13 4.93
N LYS A 79 6.68 -8.37 6.24
CA LYS A 79 6.00 -7.55 7.26
C LYS A 79 6.40 -6.08 7.14
N THR A 80 7.69 -5.81 7.02
CA THR A 80 8.22 -4.45 6.88
C THR A 80 7.65 -3.72 5.66
N TRP A 81 7.54 -4.41 4.52
CA TRP A 81 7.03 -3.82 3.28
C TRP A 81 5.51 -3.63 3.32
N ASP A 82 4.77 -4.53 3.96
CA ASP A 82 3.35 -4.32 4.26
C ASP A 82 3.15 -3.08 5.13
N TYR A 83 3.96 -2.90 6.17
CA TYR A 83 3.93 -1.70 7.01
C TYR A 83 4.23 -0.43 6.23
N GLN A 84 5.28 -0.44 5.40
CA GLN A 84 5.65 0.72 4.57
C GLN A 84 4.54 1.08 3.58
N ARG A 85 3.86 0.09 3.00
CA ARG A 85 2.72 0.30 2.10
C ARG A 85 1.54 0.92 2.86
N VAL A 86 1.18 0.37 4.00
CA VAL A 86 0.08 0.90 4.84
C VAL A 86 0.40 2.31 5.34
N ALA A 87 1.64 2.56 5.78
CA ALA A 87 2.08 3.88 6.20
C ALA A 87 2.06 4.91 5.05
N GLY A 88 2.47 4.51 3.84
CA GLY A 88 2.37 5.37 2.65
C GLY A 88 0.93 5.70 2.29
N ILE A 89 0.05 4.69 2.27
CA ILE A 89 -1.39 4.89 2.05
C ILE A 89 -2.01 5.77 3.13
N LEU A 90 -1.62 5.58 4.40
CA LEU A 90 -2.09 6.40 5.52
C LEU A 90 -1.56 7.83 5.44
N ASP A 91 -0.31 8.06 5.07
CA ASP A 91 0.21 9.42 4.89
C ASP A 91 -0.49 10.11 3.70
N ASP A 92 -0.71 9.39 2.60
CA ASP A 92 -1.48 9.89 1.46
C ASP A 92 -2.92 10.23 1.85
N ILE A 93 -3.59 9.38 2.64
CA ILE A 93 -4.94 9.63 3.18
C ILE A 93 -4.90 10.84 4.13
N LEU A 94 -4.02 10.85 5.14
CA LEU A 94 -3.96 11.92 6.13
C LEU A 94 -3.61 13.29 5.50
N VAL A 95 -2.79 13.30 4.45
CA VAL A 95 -2.52 14.48 3.62
C VAL A 95 -3.75 14.82 2.77
N THR A 96 -4.37 13.84 2.12
CA THR A 96 -5.57 14.01 1.27
C THR A 96 -6.80 14.50 2.05
N TYR A 97 -6.86 14.20 3.35
CA TYR A 97 -7.95 14.62 4.22
C TYR A 97 -7.57 15.80 5.13
N GLY A 98 -6.35 16.37 4.99
CA GLY A 98 -5.93 17.54 5.77
C GLY A 98 -5.77 17.28 7.28
N LEU A 99 -5.60 16.02 7.68
CA LEU A 99 -5.60 15.55 9.07
C LEU A 99 -4.23 15.65 9.77
N ARG A 100 -3.22 16.24 9.10
CA ARG A 100 -1.87 16.46 9.66
C ARG A 100 -1.62 17.95 9.91
N THR A 101 -1.20 18.28 11.13
CA THR A 101 -0.88 19.66 11.59
C THR A 101 0.49 20.18 11.13
N ASN A 102 0.92 19.89 9.91
CA ASN A 102 2.08 20.60 9.33
C ASN A 102 1.61 21.65 8.33
N ASN A 103 1.36 22.85 8.87
CA ASN A 103 0.69 23.99 8.25
C ASN A 103 1.32 24.44 6.90
N LYS A 104 2.58 24.10 6.59
CA LYS A 104 3.18 24.44 5.28
C LYS A 104 2.81 23.48 4.14
N ILE A 105 2.69 22.18 4.42
CA ILE A 105 2.39 21.18 3.40
C ILE A 105 0.90 21.18 3.11
N VAL A 106 0.05 21.31 4.14
CA VAL A 106 -1.40 21.35 3.94
C VAL A 106 -1.83 22.64 3.23
N ASN A 107 -1.17 23.77 3.47
CA ASN A 107 -1.44 24.99 2.71
C ASN A 107 -1.00 24.89 1.23
N LYS A 108 0.09 24.17 0.93
CA LYS A 108 0.50 23.88 -0.46
C LYS A 108 -0.44 22.87 -1.12
N TRP A 109 -0.83 21.82 -0.41
CA TRP A 109 -1.77 20.79 -0.88
C TRP A 109 -3.18 21.35 -1.12
N ALA A 110 -3.71 22.15 -0.18
CA ALA A 110 -5.00 22.81 -0.31
C ALA A 110 -5.04 23.88 -1.42
N SER A 111 -3.88 24.41 -1.83
CA SER A 111 -3.78 25.38 -2.93
C SER A 111 -3.49 24.74 -4.29
N GLU A 112 -2.74 23.63 -4.36
CA GLU A 112 -2.19 23.11 -5.63
C GLU A 112 -2.71 21.73 -6.06
N LEU A 113 -3.17 20.84 -5.17
CA LEU A 113 -3.41 19.42 -5.51
C LEU A 113 -4.88 18.98 -5.41
N PRO A 114 -5.46 18.31 -6.43
CA PRO A 114 -6.84 17.83 -6.41
C PRO A 114 -7.09 16.89 -5.23
N VAL A 115 -8.22 17.11 -4.54
CA VAL A 115 -8.66 16.30 -3.39
C VAL A 115 -9.57 15.21 -3.91
N PHE A 116 -9.40 13.96 -3.48
CA PHE A 116 -10.26 12.83 -3.86
C PHE A 116 -10.75 12.09 -2.61
N ASN A 117 -11.93 11.47 -2.68
CA ASN A 117 -12.40 10.56 -1.62
C ASN A 117 -11.88 9.14 -1.81
N SER A 118 -12.24 8.24 -0.89
CA SER A 118 -11.93 6.80 -0.91
C SER A 118 -12.43 6.07 -2.17
N TYR A 119 -13.35 6.67 -2.92
CA TYR A 119 -13.87 6.18 -4.20
C TYR A 119 -13.18 6.81 -5.43
N GLY A 120 -12.13 7.61 -5.23
CA GLY A 120 -11.41 8.31 -6.30
C GLY A 120 -12.20 9.48 -6.92
N GLN A 121 -13.24 9.97 -6.27
CA GLN A 121 -14.04 11.10 -6.75
C GLN A 121 -13.46 12.42 -6.26
N MET A 122 -13.33 13.39 -7.16
CA MET A 122 -12.80 14.70 -6.82
C MET A 122 -13.72 15.42 -5.82
N MET A 123 -13.17 15.94 -4.72
CA MET A 123 -13.87 16.60 -3.62
C MET A 123 -13.51 18.09 -3.51
N PRO A 124 -13.90 18.94 -4.47
CA PRO A 124 -13.61 20.38 -4.43
C PRO A 124 -14.33 21.09 -3.27
N ARG A 125 -15.40 20.49 -2.72
CA ARG A 125 -16.10 20.99 -1.53
C ARG A 125 -15.29 20.77 -0.25
N LEU A 126 -14.63 19.63 -0.11
CA LEU A 126 -13.80 19.32 1.06
C LEU A 126 -12.63 20.32 1.18
N ARG A 127 -12.01 20.65 0.04
CA ARG A 127 -10.98 21.69 -0.03
C ARG A 127 -11.47 23.05 0.49
N ARG A 128 -12.65 23.50 0.02
CA ARG A 128 -13.23 24.78 0.45
C ARG A 128 -13.57 24.79 1.94
N ALA A 129 -14.13 23.69 2.43
CA ALA A 129 -14.44 23.53 3.85
C ALA A 129 -13.17 23.64 4.70
N TYR A 130 -12.08 22.96 4.29
CA TYR A 130 -10.78 23.06 4.95
C TYR A 130 -10.22 24.48 4.98
N GLN A 131 -10.17 25.17 3.83
CA GLN A 131 -9.67 26.55 3.74
C GLN A 131 -10.44 27.53 4.63
N ASN A 132 -11.74 27.27 4.83
CA ASN A 132 -12.61 28.09 5.66
C ASN A 132 -12.66 27.64 7.12
N ASN A 133 -11.89 26.60 7.51
CA ASN A 133 -11.95 25.96 8.82
C ASN A 133 -13.38 25.50 9.20
N ASP A 134 -14.15 25.05 8.21
CA ASP A 134 -15.52 24.56 8.33
C ASP A 134 -15.52 23.06 8.65
N LEU A 135 -15.32 22.75 9.93
CA LEU A 135 -15.25 21.38 10.45
C LEU A 135 -16.57 20.61 10.32
N GLU A 136 -17.71 21.30 10.29
CA GLU A 136 -19.03 20.69 10.14
C GLU A 136 -19.17 20.09 8.74
N THR A 137 -18.87 20.89 7.69
CA THR A 137 -18.89 20.42 6.31
C THR A 137 -17.83 19.33 6.05
N ILE A 138 -16.64 19.42 6.68
CA ILE A 138 -15.65 18.34 6.61
C ILE A 138 -16.25 17.03 7.15
N THR A 139 -16.81 17.09 8.36
CA THR A 139 -17.39 15.92 9.03
C THR A 139 -18.55 15.32 8.22
N GLU A 140 -19.37 16.14 7.57
CA GLU A 140 -20.42 15.66 6.66
C GLU A 140 -19.84 14.90 5.46
N LEU A 141 -18.82 15.48 4.80
CA LEU A 141 -18.28 14.95 3.56
C LEU A 141 -17.48 13.65 3.76
N ILE A 142 -16.84 13.49 4.91
CA ILE A 142 -15.94 12.37 5.20
C ILE A 142 -16.40 11.54 6.40
N GLY A 143 -17.61 11.77 6.92
CA GLY A 143 -18.10 11.15 8.15
C GLY A 143 -18.13 9.62 8.12
N ASN A 144 -18.39 9.02 6.96
CA ASN A 144 -18.32 7.57 6.80
C ASN A 144 -16.87 7.06 6.81
N ASP A 145 -15.95 7.78 6.16
CA ASP A 145 -14.53 7.45 6.18
C ASP A 145 -13.96 7.63 7.60
N LEU A 146 -14.40 8.66 8.34
CA LEU A 146 -14.02 8.90 9.75
C LEU A 146 -14.49 7.76 10.66
N LYS A 147 -15.72 7.29 10.51
CA LYS A 147 -16.23 6.13 11.27
C LYS A 147 -15.42 4.87 10.99
N LEU A 148 -15.12 4.60 9.73
CA LEU A 148 -14.28 3.46 9.36
C LEU A 148 -12.89 3.57 10.00
N LEU A 149 -12.27 4.75 9.95
CA LEU A 149 -10.99 5.01 10.59
C LEU A 149 -11.05 4.80 12.10
N GLN A 150 -12.14 5.23 12.75
CA GLN A 150 -12.39 5.00 14.19
C GLN A 150 -12.55 3.52 14.54
N GLU A 151 -13.22 2.73 13.70
CA GLU A 151 -13.39 1.29 13.93
C GLU A 151 -12.06 0.52 13.88
N ILE A 152 -11.18 0.90 12.94
CA ILE A 152 -9.86 0.26 12.79
C ILE A 152 -8.77 0.91 13.66
N GLU A 153 -9.12 1.99 14.36
CA GLU A 153 -8.22 2.82 15.15
C GLU A 153 -7.38 2.02 16.16
N PRO A 154 -7.95 1.12 16.99
CA PRO A 154 -7.17 0.41 18.00
C PRO A 154 -6.03 -0.44 17.41
N ASN A 155 -6.20 -0.91 16.17
CA ASN A 155 -5.19 -1.67 15.45
C ASN A 155 -4.14 -0.77 14.79
N LEU A 156 -4.51 0.47 14.44
CA LEU A 156 -3.64 1.44 13.80
C LEU A 156 -2.89 2.34 14.78
N ARG A 157 -3.45 2.68 15.94
CA ARG A 157 -2.88 3.65 16.89
C ARG A 157 -1.44 3.31 17.30
N PRO A 158 -1.10 2.08 17.72
CA PRO A 158 0.28 1.75 18.06
C PRO A 158 1.26 1.99 16.90
N LEU A 159 0.83 1.74 15.67
CA LEU A 159 1.63 1.92 14.46
C LEU A 159 1.82 3.41 14.14
N LEU A 160 0.75 4.19 14.27
CA LEU A 160 0.76 5.63 14.04
C LEU A 160 1.58 6.36 15.11
N GLU A 161 1.46 5.98 16.37
CA GLU A 161 2.28 6.51 17.46
C GLU A 161 3.77 6.20 17.24
N GLN A 162 4.11 4.97 16.83
CA GLN A 162 5.49 4.60 16.49
C GLN A 162 6.05 5.42 15.33
N ALA A 163 5.20 5.80 14.38
CA ALA A 163 5.56 6.68 13.26
C ALA A 163 5.54 8.18 13.62
N GLY A 164 5.28 8.53 14.89
CA GLY A 164 5.32 9.92 15.39
C GLY A 164 4.05 10.73 15.14
N TYR A 165 2.95 10.08 14.75
CA TYR A 165 1.64 10.72 14.68
C TYR A 165 1.07 10.91 16.09
N SER A 166 0.45 12.06 16.34
CA SER A 166 -0.28 12.36 17.57
C SER A 166 -1.46 13.28 17.28
N ASN A 167 -2.52 13.21 18.11
CA ASN A 167 -3.68 14.11 18.06
C ASN A 167 -4.40 14.14 16.70
N LEU A 168 -4.61 12.98 16.06
CA LEU A 168 -5.39 12.92 14.82
C LEU A 168 -6.87 13.20 15.12
N LEU A 169 -7.55 13.92 14.22
CA LEU A 169 -8.93 14.39 14.41
C LEU A 169 -9.95 13.28 14.74
N TRP A 170 -9.67 12.06 14.27
CA TRP A 170 -10.53 10.89 14.43
C TRP A 170 -10.13 10.01 15.61
N TRP A 171 -9.06 10.34 16.34
CA TRP A 171 -8.73 9.67 17.58
C TRP A 171 -9.69 10.12 18.67
N THR A 172 -10.43 9.16 19.23
CA THR A 172 -11.32 9.33 20.38
C THR A 172 -10.80 8.57 21.59
#